data_AF-A0A2M7EEG3-F1
#
_entry.id   AF-A0A2M7EEG3-F1
#
_cell.length_a   1.000
_cell.length_b   1.000
_cell.length_c   1.000
_cell.angle_alpha   90.00
_cell.angle_beta   90.00
_cell.angle_gamma   90.00
#
_symmetry.space_group_name_H-M   'P 1'
#
loop_
_entity.id
_entity.type
_entity.pdbx_description
1 polymer ?
#
loop_
_entity_poly.entity_id
_entity_poly.type
_entity_poly.pdbx_seq_one_letter_code
_entity_poly.pdbx_strand_id
1 'polypeptide(L)' 'EDVRFHKRVRKGFLKLAAKEPKRIKLVKASKGIAEIHREIVRIVEKVLR' A
#
# COMPACT_ATOMS: atom_id res chain seq x y z
N GLU A 1 -14.82 16.38 4.72
CA GLU A 1 -15.04 14.96 4.36
C GLU A 1 -15.40 14.14 5.60
N ASP A 2 -16.11 13.02 5.44
CA ASP A 2 -16.56 12.15 6.54
C ASP A 2 -15.68 10.89 6.65
N VAL A 3 -15.33 10.49 7.87
CA VAL A 3 -14.59 9.25 8.18
C VAL A 3 -15.22 8.01 7.52
N ARG A 4 -16.55 7.96 7.37
CA ARG A 4 -17.25 6.86 6.69
C ARG A 4 -16.84 6.72 5.22
N PHE A 5 -16.57 7.83 4.54
CA PHE A 5 -16.07 7.84 3.17
C PHE A 5 -14.68 7.19 3.10
N HIS A 6 -13.73 7.65 3.92
CA HIS A 6 -12.38 7.08 3.96
C HIS A 6 -12.38 5.59 4.31
N LYS A 7 -13.25 5.14 5.23
CA LYS A 7 -13.41 3.72 5.57
C LYS A 7 -13.86 2.89 4.37
N ARG A 8 -14.82 3.37 3.58
CA ARG A 8 -15.29 2.70 2.35
C ARG A 8 -14.19 2.62 1.30
N VAL A 9 -13.49 3.73 1.07
CA VAL A 9 -12.36 3.81 0.12
C VAL A 9 -11.25 2.84 0.52
N ARG A 10 -10.85 2.83 1.78
CA ARG A 10 -9.86 1.88 2.32
C ARG A 10 -10.26 0.42 2.10
N LYS A 11 -11.53 0.07 2.36
CA LYS A 11 -12.05 -1.28 2.12
C LYS A 11 -11.95 -1.66 0.64
N GLY A 12 -12.18 -0.72 -0.28
CA GLY A 12 -11.99 -0.92 -1.71
C GLY A 12 -10.55 -1.24 -2.09
N PHE A 13 -9.60 -0.41 -1.66
CA PHE A 13 -8.17 -0.64 -1.93
C PHE A 13 -7.65 -1.96 -1.35
N LEU A 14 -8.07 -2.32 -0.13
CA LEU A 14 -7.69 -3.60 0.48
C LEU A 14 -8.22 -4.81 -0.31
N LYS A 15 -9.46 -4.72 -0.82
CA LYS A 15 -10.03 -5.77 -1.69
C LYS A 15 -9.24 -5.92 -2.98
N LEU A 16 -8.82 -4.81 -3.61
CA LEU A 16 -7.98 -4.85 -4.82
C LEU A 16 -6.62 -5.47 -4.53
N ALA A 17 -5.97 -5.07 -3.43
CA ALA A 17 -4.69 -5.64 -3.02
C ALA A 17 -4.75 -7.14 -2.77
N ALA A 18 -5.85 -7.63 -2.18
CA ALA A 18 -6.08 -9.05 -1.97
C ALA A 18 -6.33 -9.83 -3.28
N LYS A 19 -7.02 -9.22 -4.26
CA LYS A 19 -7.28 -9.83 -5.57
C LYS A 19 -6.03 -9.89 -6.45
N GLU A 20 -5.15 -8.90 -6.35
CA GLU A 20 -4.00 -8.75 -7.22
C GLU A 20 -2.68 -8.59 -6.45
N PRO A 21 -2.30 -9.54 -5.58
CA PRO A 21 -1.15 -9.40 -4.69
C PRO A 21 0.20 -9.35 -5.42
N LYS A 22 0.26 -9.83 -6.66
CA LYS A 22 1.47 -9.72 -7.50
C LYS A 22 1.71 -8.28 -7.96
N ARG A 23 0.64 -7.54 -8.29
CA ARG A 23 0.69 -6.17 -8.82
C ARG A 23 0.58 -5.11 -7.73
N ILE A 24 -0.29 -5.33 -6.74
CA ILE A 24 -0.60 -4.34 -5.70
C ILE A 24 0.06 -4.78 -4.39
N LYS A 25 0.94 -3.93 -3.85
CA LYS A 25 1.70 -4.19 -2.62
C LYS A 25 1.19 -3.29 -1.51
N LEU A 26 0.96 -3.88 -0.33
CA LEU A 26 0.56 -3.12 0.85
C LEU A 26 1.79 -2.66 1.62
N VAL A 27 1.84 -1.37 1.94
CA VAL A 27 2.90 -0.74 2.75
C VAL A 27 2.26 -0.15 4.00
N LYS A 28 2.82 -0.45 5.18
CA LYS A 28 2.29 0.07 6.45
C LYS A 28 2.81 1.49 6.70
N ALA A 29 1.96 2.48 6.45
CA ALA A 29 2.30 3.91 6.56
C ALA A 29 2.31 4.45 8.00
N SER A 30 2.41 3.61 9.03
CA SER A 30 2.52 4.05 10.44
C SER A 30 3.97 4.33 10.88
N LYS A 31 4.91 4.23 9.95
CA LYS A 31 6.36 4.39 10.15
C LYS A 31 6.81 5.79 9.74
N GLY A 32 8.08 6.12 9.99
CA GLY A 32 8.67 7.37 9.50
C GLY A 32 8.80 7.41 7.97
N ILE A 33 8.81 8.61 7.39
CA ILE A 33 8.90 8.83 5.93
C ILE A 33 10.10 8.09 5.32
N ALA A 34 11.29 8.23 5.90
CA ALA A 34 12.51 7.58 5.40
C ALA A 34 12.42 6.04 5.44
N GLU A 35 11.74 5.48 6.44
CA GLU A 35 11.54 4.04 6.55
C GLU A 35 10.58 3.52 5.48
N ILE A 36 9.47 4.24 5.27
CA ILE A 36 8.47 3.95 4.23
C ILE A 36 9.13 4.03 2.85
N HIS A 37 9.92 5.07 2.59
CA HIS A 37 10.64 5.22 1.33
C HIS A 37 11.55 4.02 1.05
N ARG A 38 12.38 3.61 2.03
CA ARG A 38 13.25 2.43 1.90
C ARG A 38 12.46 1.14 1.67
N GLU A 39 11.27 1.01 2.25
CA GLU A 39 10.39 -0.15 2.05
C GLU A 39 9.83 -0.18 0.62
N ILE A 40 9.38 0.97 0.09
CA ILE A 40 8.89 1.10 -1.28
C ILE A 40 10.00 0.79 -2.29
N VAL A 41 11.20 1.36 -2.12
CA VAL A 41 12.34 1.11 -3.01
C VAL A 41 12.66 -0.39 -3.08
N ARG A 42 12.76 -1.07 -1.92
CA ARG A 42 12.99 -2.53 -1.86
C ARG A 42 11.92 -3.36 -2.57
N ILE A 43 10.67 -2.90 -2.57
CA ILE A 43 9.58 -3.58 -3.30
C ILE A 43 9.77 -3.41 -4.81
N VAL A 44 10.10 -2.19 -5.26
CA VAL A 44 10.31 -1.87 -6.68
C VAL A 44 11.55 -2.58 -7.24
N GLU A 45 12.66 -2.60 -6.51
CA GLU A 45 13.89 -3.29 -6.92
C GLU A 45 13.68 -4.79 -7.18
N LYS A 46 12.79 -5.45 -6.44
CA LYS A 46 12.42 -6.85 -6.65
C LYS A 46 11.63 -7.09 -7.93
N VAL A 47 11.07 -6.04 -8.53
CA VAL A 47 10.30 -6.10 -9.78
C VAL A 47 11.19 -5.75 -10.98
N LEU A 48 12.20 -4.91 -10.79
CA LEU A 48 13.12 -4.47 -11.85
C LEU A 48 14.28 -5.42 -12.11
N ARG A 49 14.55 -6.35 -11.19
CA ARG A 49 15.54 -7.43 -11.35
C ARG A 49 14.87 -8.68 -11.90
#